data_AF-A0A6M0SKI1-F1
#
_entry.id   AF-A0A6M0SKI1-F1
#
_cell.length_a   1.000
_cell.length_b   1.000
_cell.length_c   1.000
_cell.angle_alpha   90.00
_cell.angle_beta   90.00
_cell.angle_gamma   90.00
#
_symmetry.space_group_name_H-M   'P 1'
#
loop_
_entity.id
_entity.type
_entity.pdbx_description
1 polymer ?
#
loop_
_entity_poly.entity_id
_entity_poly.type
_entity_poly.pdbx_seq_one_letter_code
_entity_poly.pdbx_strand_id
1 'polypeptide(L)'
;MWWLFTLGLFGVLGIADRILKNLKKKAFKERKRWENEHKKVEKEILNYEKKIQDKIRKAQSRANFEQLTQLHFESMKVANHAYRLLKDARTALDAIGEAIKTAGIEKNRLIAEKRATHNAHERTQIEQEISALIDLREKLFPDKDELKAQRNHFNNRVKDFNANTRTLKLTIRDKCGNRGRDWYQRLEARTASRRRSG
;
A
#
# COMPACT_ATOMS: atom_id res chain seq x y z
N MET A 1 19.34 -6.21 92.25
CA MET A 1 20.41 -7.23 92.25
C MET A 1 21.43 -6.79 91.19
N TRP A 2 22.55 -6.15 91.53
CA TRP A 2 23.82 -6.75 92.02
C TRP A 2 24.26 -7.94 91.13
N TRP A 3 25.40 -8.01 90.40
CA TRP A 3 26.77 -7.44 90.43
C TRP A 3 27.41 -7.49 89.01
N LEU A 4 28.23 -6.54 88.53
CA LEU A 4 29.66 -6.28 88.77
C LEU A 4 30.61 -7.49 88.61
N PHE A 5 31.34 -7.55 87.49
CA PHE A 5 32.78 -7.83 87.49
C PHE A 5 33.49 -6.91 86.49
N THR A 6 34.19 -5.96 87.09
CA THR A 6 35.33 -5.20 86.58
C THR A 6 36.48 -6.11 86.13
N LEU A 7 37.16 -5.72 85.05
CA LEU A 7 38.60 -5.86 84.75
C LEU A 7 38.78 -5.27 83.34
N GLY A 8 39.09 -3.98 83.16
CA GLY A 8 40.44 -3.41 83.21
C GLY A 8 41.10 -3.57 81.82
N LEU A 9 41.83 -2.63 81.22
CA LEU A 9 42.18 -1.24 81.49
C LEU A 9 42.81 -0.80 80.14
N PHE A 10 42.25 0.24 79.50
CA PHE A 10 42.95 1.27 78.71
C PHE A 10 43.65 0.88 77.39
N GLY A 11 43.14 1.42 76.27
CA GLY A 11 43.94 1.52 75.04
C GLY A 11 43.30 2.08 73.76
N VAL A 12 41.96 2.19 73.62
CA VAL A 12 41.39 2.49 72.26
C VAL A 12 40.22 3.48 72.22
N LEU A 13 39.92 4.23 73.29
CA LEU A 13 38.77 5.16 73.27
C LEU A 13 38.96 6.38 72.35
N GLY A 14 40.20 6.75 72.01
CA GLY A 14 40.48 7.82 71.03
C GLY A 14 40.67 7.33 69.60
N ILE A 15 41.20 6.11 69.41
CA ILE A 15 41.52 5.55 68.09
C ILE A 15 40.27 4.88 67.50
N ALA A 16 39.48 4.13 68.29
CA ALA A 16 38.26 3.49 67.83
C ALA A 16 37.18 4.51 67.48
N ASP A 17 37.01 5.58 68.28
CA ASP A 17 36.06 6.66 67.98
C ASP A 17 36.50 7.49 66.75
N ARG A 18 37.81 7.70 66.53
CA ARG A 18 38.33 8.30 65.28
C ARG A 18 38.16 7.38 64.08
N ILE A 19 38.42 6.08 64.22
CA ILE A 19 38.24 5.11 63.14
C ILE A 19 36.76 5.01 62.77
N LEU A 20 35.85 4.94 63.76
CA LEU A 20 34.40 4.96 63.54
C LEU A 20 33.91 6.28 62.96
N LYS A 21 34.41 7.44 63.40
CA LYS A 21 34.06 8.75 62.80
C LYS A 21 34.61 8.92 61.40
N ASN A 22 35.84 8.45 61.12
CA ASN A 22 36.44 8.48 59.79
C ASN A 22 35.77 7.49 58.84
N LEU A 23 35.39 6.30 59.32
CA LEU A 23 34.62 5.31 58.58
C LEU A 23 33.20 5.80 58.31
N LYS A 24 32.50 6.40 59.29
CA LYS A 24 31.18 7.02 59.09
C LYS A 24 31.26 8.22 58.14
N LYS A 25 32.28 9.07 58.22
CA LYS A 25 32.50 10.18 57.27
C LYS A 25 32.82 9.66 55.86
N LYS A 26 33.69 8.64 55.71
CA LYS A 26 33.96 8.00 54.42
C LYS A 26 32.70 7.33 53.86
N ALA A 27 31.99 6.54 54.65
CA ALA A 27 30.77 5.86 54.24
C ALA A 27 29.66 6.86 53.86
N PHE A 28 29.50 7.96 54.60
CA PHE A 28 28.55 9.02 54.24
C PHE A 28 28.95 9.75 52.96
N LYS A 29 30.25 10.03 52.77
CA LYS A 29 30.77 10.68 51.56
C LYS A 29 30.63 9.78 50.32
N GLU A 30 30.97 8.49 50.44
CA GLU A 30 30.81 7.51 49.36
C GLU A 30 29.34 7.22 49.07
N ARG A 31 28.46 7.17 50.08
CA ARG A 31 27.02 7.02 49.87
C ARG A 31 26.41 8.23 49.18
N LYS A 32 26.78 9.46 49.59
CA LYS A 32 26.34 10.69 48.92
C LYS A 32 26.86 10.77 47.48
N ARG A 33 28.10 10.34 47.24
CA ARG A 33 28.67 10.22 45.89
C ARG A 33 27.89 9.20 45.05
N TRP A 34 27.65 8.00 45.59
CA TRP A 34 26.86 6.94 44.95
C TRP A 34 25.45 7.43 44.60
N GLU A 35 24.73 8.05 45.54
CA GLU A 35 23.37 8.55 45.28
C GLU A 35 23.35 9.63 44.19
N ASN A 36 24.35 10.50 44.15
CA ASN A 36 24.47 11.53 43.11
C ASN A 36 24.81 10.92 41.73
N GLU A 37 25.78 10.01 41.68
CA GLU A 37 26.15 9.32 40.43
C GLU A 37 25.02 8.41 39.94
N HIS A 38 24.36 7.67 40.83
CA HIS A 38 23.21 6.83 40.50
C HIS A 38 22.09 7.65 39.86
N LYS A 39 21.66 8.75 40.48
CA LYS A 39 20.62 9.63 39.93
C LYS A 39 21.01 10.22 38.58
N LYS A 40 22.28 10.56 38.40
CA LYS A 40 22.80 11.09 37.14
C LYS A 40 22.76 10.03 36.05
N VAL A 41 23.29 8.84 36.32
CA VAL A 41 23.30 7.71 35.38
C VAL A 41 21.89 7.25 35.05
N GLU A 42 20.99 7.17 36.02
CA GLU A 42 19.58 6.82 35.80
C GLU A 42 18.88 7.82 34.86
N LYS A 43 19.12 9.12 35.05
CA LYS A 43 18.63 10.16 34.14
C LYS A 43 19.24 10.04 32.74
N GLU A 44 20.51 9.67 32.64
CA GLU A 44 21.18 9.43 31.36
C GLU A 44 20.62 8.21 30.64
N ILE A 45 20.36 7.09 31.34
CA ILE A 45 19.72 5.88 30.81
C ILE A 45 18.36 6.23 30.23
N LEU A 46 17.47 6.87 31.00
CA LEU A 46 16.14 7.26 30.53
C LEU A 46 16.18 8.16 29.29
N ASN A 47 17.14 9.10 29.26
CA ASN A 47 17.36 9.95 28.09
C ASN A 47 17.83 9.17 26.88
N TYR A 48 18.73 8.19 27.06
CA TYR A 48 19.23 7.35 25.98
C TYR A 48 18.17 6.39 25.46
N GLU A 49 17.38 5.76 26.34
CA GLU A 49 16.25 4.93 25.95
C GLU A 49 15.26 5.71 25.10
N LYS A 50 14.90 6.93 25.52
CA LYS A 50 14.05 7.82 24.73
C LYS A 50 14.66 8.13 23.35
N LYS A 51 15.96 8.45 23.30
CA LYS A 51 16.68 8.72 22.03
C LYS A 51 16.68 7.50 21.10
N ILE A 52 16.90 6.29 21.64
CA ILE A 52 16.89 5.04 20.87
C ILE A 52 15.50 4.79 20.31
N GLN A 53 14.47 4.87 21.15
CA GLN A 53 13.07 4.71 20.73
C GLN A 53 12.69 5.73 19.65
N ASP A 54 13.08 6.99 19.80
CA ASP A 54 12.83 8.03 18.81
C ASP A 54 13.56 7.74 17.48
N LYS A 55 14.81 7.26 17.52
CA LYS A 55 15.55 6.87 16.30
C LYS A 55 14.90 5.68 15.60
N ILE A 56 14.51 4.64 16.34
CA ILE A 56 13.82 3.46 15.80
C ILE A 56 12.52 3.88 15.12
N ARG A 57 11.67 4.67 15.80
CA ARG A 57 10.41 5.17 15.25
C ARG A 57 10.61 6.00 13.98
N LYS A 58 11.61 6.88 13.95
CA LYS A 58 11.94 7.68 12.76
C LYS A 58 12.41 6.80 11.59
N ALA A 59 13.25 5.80 11.85
CA ALA A 59 13.72 4.86 10.83
C ALA A 59 12.55 4.05 10.23
N GLN A 60 11.69 3.50 11.08
CA GLN A 60 10.48 2.77 10.65
C GLN A 60 9.52 3.66 9.85
N SER A 61 9.25 4.88 10.33
CA SER A 61 8.36 5.82 9.63
C SER A 61 8.90 6.18 8.23
N ARG A 62 10.22 6.34 8.10
CA ARG A 62 10.89 6.61 6.81
C ARG A 62 10.79 5.40 5.88
N ALA A 63 11.12 4.20 6.35
CA ALA A 63 11.02 2.98 5.56
C ALA A 63 9.58 2.74 5.08
N ASN A 64 8.60 2.87 5.98
CA ASN A 64 7.19 2.73 5.64
C ASN A 64 6.75 3.77 4.59
N PHE A 65 7.19 5.03 4.73
CA PHE A 65 6.87 6.07 3.75
C PHE A 65 7.39 5.73 2.35
N GLU A 66 8.65 5.32 2.25
CA GLU A 66 9.28 4.99 0.96
C GLU A 66 8.59 3.78 0.30
N GLN A 67 8.34 2.71 1.06
CA GLN A 67 7.67 1.51 0.55
C GLN A 67 6.22 1.78 0.13
N LEU A 68 5.43 2.46 0.97
CA LEU A 68 4.02 2.71 0.68
C LEU A 68 3.83 3.68 -0.49
N THR A 69 4.69 4.71 -0.61
CA THR A 69 4.63 5.64 -1.74
C THR A 69 5.00 4.97 -3.06
N GLN A 70 5.98 4.06 -3.05
CA GLN A 70 6.31 3.23 -4.21
C GLN A 70 5.13 2.35 -4.61
N LEU A 71 4.53 1.62 -3.66
CA LEU A 71 3.38 0.76 -3.92
C LEU A 71 2.16 1.56 -4.41
N HIS A 72 1.93 2.76 -3.89
CA HIS A 72 0.89 3.66 -4.39
C HIS A 72 1.11 4.00 -5.87
N PHE A 73 2.35 4.30 -6.27
CA PHE A 73 2.67 4.64 -7.65
C PHE A 73 2.54 3.43 -8.58
N GLU A 74 2.97 2.25 -8.14
CA GLU A 74 2.80 0.99 -8.88
C GLU A 74 1.32 0.65 -9.05
N SER A 75 0.53 0.71 -7.98
CA SER A 75 -0.92 0.51 -8.03
C SER A 75 -1.59 1.45 -9.02
N MET A 76 -1.22 2.74 -9.03
CA MET A 76 -1.70 3.71 -10.02
C MET A 76 -1.33 3.34 -11.46
N LYS A 77 -0.09 2.89 -11.70
CA LYS A 77 0.35 2.47 -13.04
C LYS A 77 -0.47 1.29 -13.54
N VAL A 78 -0.67 0.28 -12.70
CA VAL A 78 -1.44 -0.91 -13.06
C VAL A 78 -2.91 -0.56 -13.27
N ALA A 79 -3.50 0.30 -12.42
CA ALA A 79 -4.86 0.80 -12.58
C ALA A 79 -5.04 1.50 -13.94
N ASN A 80 -4.12 2.38 -14.30
CA ASN A 80 -4.16 3.10 -15.57
C ASN A 80 -4.05 2.13 -16.75
N HIS A 81 -3.21 1.09 -16.65
CA HIS A 81 -3.08 0.10 -17.71
C HIS A 81 -4.35 -0.75 -17.86
N ALA A 82 -4.91 -1.23 -16.74
CA ALA A 82 -6.18 -1.97 -16.73
C ALA A 82 -7.32 -1.12 -17.29
N TYR A 83 -7.33 0.19 -17.00
CA TYR A 83 -8.31 1.11 -17.57
C TYR A 83 -8.15 1.28 -19.10
N ARG A 84 -6.92 1.31 -19.62
CA ARG A 84 -6.69 1.29 -21.07
C ARG A 84 -7.23 -0.01 -21.71
N LEU A 85 -6.89 -1.16 -21.15
CA LEU A 85 -7.39 -2.45 -21.65
C LEU A 85 -8.93 -2.56 -21.56
N LEU A 86 -9.54 -2.00 -20.52
CA LEU A 86 -11.00 -1.86 -20.43
C LEU A 86 -11.57 -1.03 -21.58
N LYS A 87 -10.93 0.09 -21.93
CA LYS A 87 -11.34 0.94 -23.05
C LYS A 87 -11.19 0.19 -24.37
N ASP A 88 -10.06 -0.47 -24.58
CA ASP A 88 -9.78 -1.23 -25.80
C ASP A 88 -10.78 -2.38 -25.97
N ALA A 89 -11.10 -3.10 -24.90
CA ALA A 89 -12.12 -4.15 -24.91
C ALA A 89 -13.52 -3.62 -25.26
N ARG A 90 -13.88 -2.40 -24.83
CA ARG A 90 -15.15 -1.77 -25.24
C ARG A 90 -15.16 -1.45 -26.73
N THR A 91 -14.09 -0.83 -27.24
CA THR A 91 -13.94 -0.55 -28.67
C THR A 91 -14.03 -1.83 -29.51
N ALA A 92 -13.35 -2.89 -29.09
CA ALA A 92 -13.39 -4.18 -29.78
C ALA A 92 -14.80 -4.82 -29.75
N LEU A 93 -15.50 -4.73 -28.62
CA LEU A 93 -16.89 -5.20 -28.50
C LEU A 93 -17.85 -4.46 -29.44
N ASP A 94 -17.68 -3.15 -29.56
CA ASP A 94 -18.50 -2.33 -30.46
C ASP A 94 -18.21 -2.70 -31.91
N ALA A 95 -16.95 -2.88 -32.28
CA ALA A 95 -16.53 -3.30 -33.62
C ALA A 95 -17.07 -4.69 -33.99
N ILE A 96 -16.94 -5.69 -33.11
CA ILE A 96 -17.50 -7.04 -33.33
C ILE A 96 -19.03 -6.99 -33.36
N GLY A 97 -19.64 -6.15 -32.52
CA GLY A 97 -21.08 -5.92 -32.53
C GLY A 97 -21.58 -5.42 -33.89
N GLU A 98 -20.90 -4.43 -34.46
CA GLU A 98 -21.23 -3.91 -35.79
C GLU A 98 -20.95 -4.93 -36.89
N ALA A 99 -19.84 -5.69 -36.82
CA ALA A 99 -19.54 -6.74 -37.78
C ALA A 99 -20.62 -7.83 -37.82
N ILE A 100 -21.09 -8.31 -36.66
CA ILE A 100 -22.17 -9.31 -36.57
C ILE A 100 -23.48 -8.78 -37.16
N LYS A 101 -23.78 -7.50 -36.92
CA LYS A 101 -24.98 -6.83 -37.42
C LYS A 101 -24.92 -6.65 -38.93
N THR A 102 -23.82 -6.11 -39.45
CA THR A 102 -23.58 -5.90 -40.89
C THR A 102 -23.62 -7.22 -41.65
N ALA A 103 -22.95 -8.27 -41.14
CA ALA A 103 -23.03 -9.61 -41.72
C ALA A 103 -24.47 -10.16 -41.74
N GLY A 104 -25.27 -9.86 -40.71
CA GLY A 104 -26.68 -10.23 -40.67
C GLY A 104 -27.54 -9.51 -41.73
N ILE A 105 -27.31 -8.20 -41.92
CA ILE A 105 -27.97 -7.40 -42.96
C ILE A 105 -27.60 -7.91 -44.34
N GLU A 106 -26.31 -8.12 -44.59
CA GLU A 106 -25.80 -8.56 -45.90
C GLU A 106 -26.29 -9.96 -46.25
N LYS A 107 -26.30 -10.88 -45.28
CA LYS A 107 -26.89 -12.21 -45.45
C LYS A 107 -28.35 -12.12 -45.89
N ASN A 108 -29.15 -11.25 -45.28
CA ASN A 108 -30.55 -11.08 -45.65
C ASN A 108 -30.72 -10.46 -47.05
N ARG A 109 -29.83 -9.54 -47.44
CA ARG A 109 -29.75 -8.98 -48.80
C ARG A 109 -29.49 -10.10 -49.83
N LEU A 110 -28.48 -10.93 -49.58
CA LEU A 110 -28.13 -12.08 -50.43
C LEU A 110 -29.25 -13.13 -50.51
N ILE A 111 -29.97 -13.39 -49.42
CA ILE A 111 -31.14 -14.28 -49.45
C ILE A 111 -32.23 -13.73 -50.37
N ALA A 112 -32.48 -12.41 -50.35
CA ALA A 112 -33.44 -11.77 -51.25
C ALA A 112 -32.96 -11.84 -52.72
N GLU A 113 -31.69 -11.58 -52.97
CA GLU A 113 -31.06 -11.66 -54.29
C GLU A 113 -31.12 -13.08 -54.87
N LYS A 114 -30.78 -14.10 -54.06
CA LYS A 114 -30.90 -15.51 -54.42
C LYS A 114 -32.34 -15.89 -54.82
N ARG A 115 -33.36 -15.29 -54.19
CA ARG A 115 -34.77 -15.53 -54.55
C ARG A 115 -35.14 -14.90 -55.88
N ALA A 116 -34.52 -13.78 -56.25
CA ALA A 116 -34.80 -13.04 -57.47
C ALA A 116 -34.03 -13.56 -58.70
N THR A 117 -32.84 -14.17 -58.53
CA THR A 117 -32.10 -14.73 -59.66
C THR A 117 -32.61 -16.13 -60.07
N HIS A 118 -32.72 -16.32 -61.39
CA HIS A 118 -33.07 -17.58 -62.03
C HIS A 118 -31.85 -18.33 -62.59
N ASN A 119 -30.65 -17.73 -62.52
CA ASN A 119 -29.42 -18.34 -62.99
C ASN A 119 -28.86 -19.33 -61.94
N ALA A 120 -28.78 -20.61 -62.28
CA ALA A 120 -28.31 -21.66 -61.36
C ALA A 120 -26.87 -21.44 -60.87
N HIS A 121 -25.99 -20.87 -61.71
CA HIS A 121 -24.61 -20.60 -61.34
C HIS A 121 -24.52 -19.48 -60.30
N GLU A 122 -25.18 -18.34 -60.55
CA GLU A 122 -25.27 -17.22 -59.60
C GLU A 122 -25.90 -17.63 -58.28
N ARG A 123 -26.98 -18.44 -58.31
CA ARG A 123 -27.60 -18.98 -57.09
C ARG A 123 -26.63 -19.77 -56.23
N THR A 124 -25.70 -20.49 -56.85
CA THR A 124 -24.68 -21.30 -56.15
C THR A 124 -23.63 -20.39 -55.51
N GLN A 125 -23.18 -19.36 -56.23
CA GLN A 125 -22.23 -18.36 -55.69
C GLN A 125 -22.83 -17.61 -54.49
N ILE A 126 -24.07 -17.15 -54.61
CA ILE A 126 -24.77 -16.45 -53.52
C ILE A 126 -24.93 -17.37 -52.29
N GLU A 127 -25.19 -18.67 -52.50
CA GLU A 127 -25.28 -19.61 -51.38
C GLU A 127 -23.94 -19.79 -50.65
N GLN A 128 -22.82 -19.81 -51.37
CA GLN A 128 -21.49 -19.88 -50.77
C GLN A 128 -21.21 -18.63 -49.92
N GLU A 129 -21.57 -17.44 -50.42
CA GLU A 129 -21.44 -16.19 -49.67
C GLU A 129 -22.33 -16.15 -48.41
N ILE A 130 -23.57 -16.63 -48.51
CA ILE A 130 -24.47 -16.77 -47.36
C ILE A 130 -23.85 -17.69 -46.31
N SER A 131 -23.31 -18.84 -46.73
CA SER A 131 -22.64 -19.79 -45.83
C SER A 131 -21.43 -19.14 -45.15
N ALA A 132 -20.60 -18.42 -45.90
CA ALA A 132 -19.44 -17.72 -45.34
C ALA A 132 -19.84 -16.65 -44.29
N LEU A 133 -20.94 -15.93 -44.52
CA LEU A 133 -21.46 -14.95 -43.56
C LEU A 133 -22.05 -15.61 -42.30
N ILE A 134 -22.63 -16.80 -42.42
CA ILE A 134 -23.08 -17.60 -41.27
C ILE A 134 -21.86 -18.02 -40.46
N ASP A 135 -20.87 -18.65 -41.09
CA ASP A 135 -19.63 -19.11 -40.45
C ASP A 135 -18.88 -17.96 -39.76
N LEU A 136 -18.81 -16.79 -40.40
CA LEU A 136 -18.21 -15.60 -39.81
C LEU A 136 -18.94 -15.19 -38.53
N ARG A 137 -20.28 -15.13 -38.56
CA ARG A 137 -21.07 -14.75 -37.37
C ARG A 137 -20.92 -15.78 -36.26
N GLU A 138 -20.91 -17.06 -36.58
CA GLU A 138 -20.70 -18.14 -35.61
C GLU A 138 -19.34 -18.04 -34.91
N LYS A 139 -18.28 -17.62 -35.63
CA LYS A 139 -16.96 -17.36 -35.03
C LYS A 139 -16.91 -16.09 -34.18
N LEU A 140 -17.62 -15.03 -34.60
CA LEU A 140 -17.62 -13.74 -33.90
C LEU A 140 -18.40 -13.76 -32.58
N PHE A 141 -19.38 -14.65 -32.40
CA PHE A 141 -20.15 -14.71 -31.15
C PHE A 141 -19.32 -15.14 -29.94
N PRO A 142 -18.53 -16.24 -30.00
CA PRO A 142 -17.59 -16.62 -28.94
C PRO A 142 -16.59 -15.51 -28.62
N ASP A 143 -15.97 -14.90 -29.63
CA ASP A 143 -15.01 -13.80 -29.45
C ASP A 143 -15.65 -12.61 -28.72
N LYS A 144 -16.89 -12.28 -29.08
CA LYS A 144 -17.68 -11.23 -28.40
C LYS A 144 -17.92 -11.58 -26.94
N ASP A 145 -18.25 -12.81 -26.62
CA ASP A 145 -18.51 -13.23 -25.24
C ASP A 145 -17.22 -13.27 -24.40
N GLU A 146 -16.10 -13.68 -24.99
CA GLU A 146 -14.79 -13.57 -24.35
C GLU A 146 -14.43 -12.12 -24.04
N LEU A 147 -14.57 -11.21 -25.02
CA LEU A 147 -14.31 -9.79 -24.81
C LEU A 147 -15.23 -9.16 -23.75
N LYS A 148 -16.50 -9.61 -23.64
CA LYS A 148 -17.40 -9.18 -22.54
C LYS A 148 -16.85 -9.62 -21.19
N ALA A 149 -16.36 -10.86 -21.09
CA ALA A 149 -15.77 -11.38 -19.86
C ALA A 149 -14.50 -10.60 -19.48
N GLN A 150 -13.60 -10.36 -20.44
CA GLN A 150 -12.40 -9.55 -20.25
C GLN A 150 -12.72 -8.10 -19.84
N ARG A 151 -13.69 -7.45 -20.51
CA ARG A 151 -14.19 -6.11 -20.13
C ARG A 151 -14.70 -6.10 -18.68
N ASN A 152 -15.51 -7.07 -18.30
CA ASN A 152 -16.05 -7.16 -16.93
C ASN A 152 -14.91 -7.36 -15.91
N HIS A 153 -13.95 -8.24 -16.23
CA HIS A 153 -12.75 -8.45 -15.44
C HIS A 153 -11.97 -7.14 -15.23
N PHE A 154 -11.59 -6.45 -16.30
CA PHE A 154 -10.83 -5.19 -16.19
C PHE A 154 -11.60 -4.09 -15.48
N ASN A 155 -12.92 -4.01 -15.66
CA ASN A 155 -13.75 -3.05 -14.93
C ASN A 155 -13.70 -3.29 -13.41
N ASN A 156 -13.77 -4.55 -12.98
CA ASN A 156 -13.63 -4.90 -11.56
C ASN A 156 -12.22 -4.60 -11.05
N ARG A 157 -11.17 -4.98 -11.81
CA ARG A 157 -9.78 -4.69 -11.43
C ARG A 157 -9.50 -3.21 -11.29
N VAL A 158 -10.04 -2.36 -12.18
CA VAL A 158 -9.91 -0.90 -12.06
C VAL A 158 -10.54 -0.39 -10.76
N LYS A 159 -11.73 -0.89 -10.38
CA LYS A 159 -12.36 -0.54 -9.11
C LYS A 159 -11.49 -0.95 -7.92
N ASP A 160 -10.97 -2.18 -7.93
CA ASP A 160 -10.11 -2.70 -6.87
C ASP A 160 -8.83 -1.87 -6.73
N PHE A 161 -8.12 -1.63 -7.83
CA PHE A 161 -6.89 -0.85 -7.80
C PHE A 161 -7.14 0.60 -7.37
N ASN A 162 -8.25 1.20 -7.76
CA ASN A 162 -8.61 2.54 -7.30
C ASN A 162 -8.90 2.56 -5.79
N ALA A 163 -9.60 1.55 -5.27
CA ALA A 163 -9.84 1.40 -3.84
C ALA A 163 -8.52 1.20 -3.08
N ASN A 164 -7.66 0.30 -3.54
CA ASN A 164 -6.35 0.03 -2.94
C ASN A 164 -5.45 1.26 -2.98
N THR A 165 -5.40 1.98 -4.10
CA THR A 165 -4.66 3.23 -4.24
C THR A 165 -5.16 4.27 -3.24
N ARG A 166 -6.49 4.40 -3.09
CA ARG A 166 -7.07 5.32 -2.10
C ARG A 166 -6.68 4.91 -0.68
N THR A 167 -6.73 3.63 -0.36
CA THR A 167 -6.28 3.10 0.93
C THR A 167 -4.80 3.42 1.17
N LEU A 168 -3.92 3.14 0.22
CA LEU A 168 -2.49 3.47 0.30
C LEU A 168 -2.27 4.97 0.53
N LYS A 169 -2.99 5.82 -0.22
CA LYS A 169 -2.92 7.28 -0.07
C LYS A 169 -3.28 7.73 1.36
N LEU A 170 -4.33 7.17 1.94
CA LEU A 170 -4.75 7.47 3.32
C LEU A 170 -3.77 6.88 4.35
N THR A 171 -3.29 5.65 4.16
CA THR A 171 -2.30 5.02 5.04
C THR A 171 -1.00 5.82 5.07
N ILE A 172 -0.51 6.31 3.93
CA ILE A 172 0.67 7.19 3.87
C ILE A 172 0.44 8.46 4.70
N ARG A 173 -0.73 9.10 4.54
CA ARG A 173 -1.09 10.30 5.31
C ARG A 173 -1.08 10.05 6.82
N ASP A 174 -1.67 8.92 7.25
CA ASP A 174 -1.99 8.67 8.65
C ASP A 174 -0.85 7.95 9.41
N LYS A 175 0.00 7.17 8.72
CA LYS A 175 1.03 6.33 9.35
C LYS A 175 2.47 6.78 9.10
N CYS A 176 2.71 7.75 8.22
CA CYS A 176 4.07 8.23 7.88
C CYS A 176 4.41 9.61 8.45
N GLY A 177 3.68 10.07 9.48
CA GLY A 177 3.95 11.34 10.17
C GLY A 177 3.85 12.57 9.26
N ASN A 178 4.67 13.60 9.53
CA ASN A 178 4.66 14.85 8.76
C ASN A 178 4.92 14.62 7.27
N ARG A 179 5.91 13.78 6.91
CA ARG A 179 6.24 13.47 5.51
C ARG A 179 5.04 12.92 4.74
N GLY A 180 4.28 12.03 5.38
CA GLY A 180 3.05 11.48 4.83
C GLY A 180 1.98 12.54 4.57
N ARG A 181 1.73 13.41 5.54
CA ARG A 181 0.77 14.52 5.42
C ARG A 181 1.15 15.51 4.32
N ASP A 182 2.41 15.92 4.27
CA ASP A 182 2.90 16.86 3.26
C ASP A 182 2.80 16.27 1.85
N TRP A 183 3.17 14.99 1.71
CA TRP A 183 3.02 14.26 0.45
C TRP A 183 1.56 14.20 0.00
N TYR A 184 0.64 13.90 0.92
CA TYR A 184 -0.79 13.83 0.64
C TYR A 184 -1.32 15.19 0.16
N GLN A 185 -1.00 16.27 0.87
CA GLN A 185 -1.41 17.62 0.50
C GLN A 185 -0.90 18.03 -0.88
N ARG A 186 0.38 17.77 -1.18
CA ARG A 186 0.95 18.03 -2.53
C ARG A 186 0.27 17.19 -3.61
N LEU A 187 -0.11 15.95 -3.32
CA LEU A 187 -0.82 15.11 -4.28
C LEU A 187 -2.24 15.62 -4.55
N GLU A 188 -2.99 15.99 -3.52
CA GLU A 188 -4.34 16.55 -3.67
C GLU A 188 -4.31 17.88 -4.42
N ALA A 189 -3.35 18.78 -4.12
CA ALA A 189 -3.18 20.04 -4.83
C ALA A 189 -2.92 19.83 -6.33
N ARG A 190 -2.01 18.91 -6.70
CA ARG A 190 -1.77 18.56 -8.11
C ARG A 190 -3.00 17.97 -8.79
N THR A 191 -3.75 17.14 -8.08
CA THR A 191 -4.98 16.52 -8.61
C THR A 191 -6.07 17.57 -8.85
N ALA A 192 -6.24 18.50 -7.93
CA ALA A 192 -7.20 19.60 -8.05
C ALA A 192 -6.84 20.54 -9.21
N SER A 193 -5.56 20.86 -9.39
CA SER A 193 -5.09 21.66 -10.53
C SER A 193 -5.43 20.99 -11.87
N ARG A 194 -5.11 19.69 -12.03
CA ARG A 194 -5.42 18.95 -13.27
C ARG A 194 -6.92 18.93 -13.60
N ARG A 195 -7.79 18.84 -12.58
CA ARG A 195 -9.26 18.87 -12.76
C ARG A 195 -9.81 20.23 -13.16
N ARG A 196 -9.08 21.32 -12.92
CA ARG A 196 -9.48 22.67 -13.33
C ARG A 196 -8.97 23.02 -14.72
N SER A 197 -7.91 22.37 -15.17
CA SER A 197 -7.20 22.68 -16.42
C SER A 197 -7.61 21.79 -17.60
N GLY A 198 -8.41 20.75 -17.38
CA GLY A 198 -8.92 19.85 -18.42
C GLY A 198 -10.43 19.71 -18.28
#